data_AF-A0A7V8BJE3-F1
#
_entry.id   AF-A0A7V8BJE3-F1
#
_cell.length_a   1.000
_cell.length_b   1.000
_cell.length_c   1.000
_cell.angle_alpha   90.00
_cell.angle_beta   90.00
_cell.angle_gamma   90.00
#
_symmetry.space_group_name_H-M   'P 1'
#
loop_
_entity.id
_entity.type
_entity.pdbx_description
1 polymer ?
#
loop_
_entity_poly.entity_id
_entity_poly.type
_entity_poly.pdbx_seq_one_letter_code
_entity_poly.pdbx_strand_id
1 'polypeptide(L)'
;MPRLPDPPADLIEEELERLAASEALRRAPSLQRLLHYLVAKRLAADETALRETAIAFEVFRRDPATYDPQVDPIVRVNIGRLRERLDAHYARLDPKPQLKIVLSRGRYAPDFVTEPHPPTSPPTLQATLALPAYLTRCFGLEPQVAQIRDLLTSHRLVTLLGSGGSGKTRLAVELARTVHETTRLASDSAVPAFDVVAFVPLAACTDLPAMQDAVRGAFALPASSAGMVEQLARALAGRSALLILDNLEPLLPAANAPVRALL
;
A
#
# COMPACT_ATOMS: atom_id res chain seq x y z
N MET A 1 20.91 21.41 8.96
CA MET A 1 19.81 20.55 8.47
C MET A 1 18.80 20.43 9.61
N PRO A 2 17.57 20.97 9.47
CA PRO A 2 16.53 20.77 10.48
C PRO A 2 16.23 19.27 10.61
N ARG A 3 16.13 18.75 11.83
CA ARG A 3 15.65 17.38 12.06
C ARG A 3 14.23 17.31 11.54
N LEU A 4 13.96 16.38 10.61
CA LEU A 4 12.57 16.03 10.29
C LEU A 4 11.87 15.57 11.58
N PRO A 5 10.56 15.80 11.71
CA PRO A 5 9.80 15.25 12.83
C PRO A 5 10.00 13.73 12.89
N ASP A 6 10.16 13.20 14.11
CA ASP A 6 10.27 11.76 14.32
C ASP A 6 9.01 11.08 13.71
N PRO A 7 9.16 9.93 13.03
CA PRO A 7 8.04 9.21 12.45
C PRO A 7 7.06 8.74 13.54
N PRO A 8 5.79 8.43 13.20
CA PRO A 8 4.81 7.97 14.17
C PRO A 8 5.30 6.73 14.93
N ALA A 9 4.96 6.65 16.21
CA ALA A 9 5.44 5.60 17.13
C ALA A 9 5.11 4.19 16.62
N ASP A 10 3.91 3.99 16.07
CA ASP A 10 3.47 2.70 15.53
C ASP A 10 4.42 2.16 14.44
N LEU A 11 4.90 3.02 13.53
CA LEU A 11 5.85 2.62 12.49
C LEU A 11 7.21 2.21 13.08
N ILE A 12 7.63 2.85 14.17
CA ILE A 12 8.87 2.56 14.87
C ILE A 12 8.75 1.21 15.60
N GLU A 13 7.62 0.96 16.26
CA GLU A 13 7.33 -0.29 16.95
C GLU A 13 7.24 -1.47 15.98
N GLU A 14 6.54 -1.30 14.85
CA GLU A 14 6.49 -2.32 13.81
C GLU A 14 7.88 -2.67 13.26
N GLU A 15 8.72 -1.67 12.98
CA GLU A 15 10.08 -1.91 12.48
C GLU A 15 10.95 -2.61 13.55
N LEU A 16 10.77 -2.25 14.82
CA LEU A 16 11.44 -2.91 15.93
C LEU A 16 11.07 -4.39 16.02
N GLU A 17 9.79 -4.73 15.87
CA GLU A 17 9.32 -6.13 15.83
C GLU A 17 9.88 -6.89 14.64
N ARG A 18 9.89 -6.28 13.44
CA ARG A 18 10.49 -6.87 12.23
C ARG A 18 11.99 -7.15 12.44
N LEU A 19 12.73 -6.20 12.99
CA LEU A 19 14.14 -6.37 13.30
C LEU A 19 14.37 -7.46 14.35
N ALA A 20 13.54 -7.54 15.39
CA ALA A 20 13.63 -8.57 16.41
C ALA A 20 13.45 -9.98 15.80
N ALA A 21 12.51 -10.16 14.87
CA ALA A 21 12.28 -11.43 14.17
C ALA A 21 13.34 -11.75 13.09
N SER A 22 14.11 -10.75 12.65
CA SER A 22 15.08 -10.89 11.55
C SER A 22 16.26 -11.82 11.89
N GLU A 23 16.92 -12.37 10.87
CA GLU A 23 18.15 -13.15 11.06
C GLU A 23 19.27 -12.37 11.77
N ALA A 24 19.27 -11.04 11.64
CA ALA A 24 20.27 -10.19 12.27
C ALA A 24 20.21 -10.25 13.81
N LEU A 25 19.01 -10.34 14.39
CA LEU A 25 18.81 -10.23 15.83
C LEU A 25 18.11 -11.42 16.49
N ARG A 26 17.37 -12.27 15.76
CA ARG A 26 16.60 -13.41 16.33
C ARG A 26 17.44 -14.37 17.18
N ARG A 27 18.73 -14.50 16.89
CA ARG A 27 19.68 -15.37 17.64
C ARG A 27 20.53 -14.59 18.66
N ALA A 28 20.24 -13.32 18.93
CA ALA A 28 21.02 -12.46 19.81
C ALA A 28 20.14 -11.75 20.85
N PRO A 29 19.65 -12.46 21.88
CA PRO A 29 18.70 -11.91 22.86
C PRO A 29 19.25 -10.71 23.63
N SER A 30 20.56 -10.64 23.87
CA SER A 30 21.18 -9.46 24.51
C SER A 30 21.13 -8.21 23.64
N LEU A 31 21.25 -8.36 22.31
CA LEU A 31 21.20 -7.23 21.37
C LEU A 31 19.76 -6.79 21.11
N GLN A 32 18.81 -7.73 21.08
CA GLN A 32 17.38 -7.42 21.04
C GLN A 32 16.96 -6.61 22.27
N ARG A 33 17.32 -7.05 23.48
CA ARG A 33 17.01 -6.33 24.72
C ARG A 33 17.58 -4.92 24.73
N LEU A 34 18.82 -4.78 24.26
CA LEU A 34 19.45 -3.47 24.09
C LEU A 34 18.68 -2.59 23.10
N LEU A 35 18.35 -3.11 21.91
CA LEU A 35 17.61 -2.34 20.91
C LEU A 35 16.23 -1.91 21.41
N HIS A 36 15.44 -2.82 22.00
CA HIS A 36 14.13 -2.51 22.59
C HIS A 36 14.23 -1.42 23.65
N TYR A 37 15.22 -1.52 24.55
CA TYR A 37 15.44 -0.51 25.58
C TYR A 37 15.73 0.87 24.97
N LEU A 38 16.65 0.94 24.00
CA LEU A 38 17.04 2.20 23.36
C LEU A 38 15.86 2.86 22.63
N VAL A 39 15.06 2.08 21.91
CA VAL A 39 13.89 2.59 21.19
C VAL A 39 12.82 3.09 22.16
N ALA A 40 12.49 2.30 23.19
CA ALA A 40 11.49 2.69 24.18
C ALA A 40 11.86 3.98 24.91
N LYS A 41 13.12 4.12 25.35
CA LYS A 41 13.59 5.35 26.03
C LYS A 41 13.66 6.54 25.07
N ARG A 42 13.96 6.32 23.79
CA ARG A 42 13.94 7.36 22.76
C ARG A 42 12.52 7.87 22.49
N LEU A 43 11.54 6.98 22.37
CA LEU A 43 10.11 7.33 22.20
C LEU A 43 9.56 8.09 23.42
N ALA A 44 10.00 7.71 24.63
CA ALA A 44 9.68 8.42 25.87
C ALA A 44 10.43 9.76 26.05
N ALA A 45 11.29 10.14 25.09
CA ALA A 45 12.15 11.32 25.16
C ALA A 45 13.05 11.39 26.41
N ASP A 46 13.45 10.24 26.97
CA ASP A 46 14.30 10.14 28.16
C ASP A 46 15.79 10.10 27.78
N GLU A 47 16.40 11.28 27.66
CA GLU A 47 17.83 11.39 27.33
C GLU A 47 18.76 10.86 28.44
N THR A 48 18.29 10.82 29.69
CA THR A 48 19.11 10.37 30.83
C THR A 48 19.32 8.86 30.80
N ALA A 49 18.28 8.13 30.43
CA ALA A 49 18.30 6.68 30.26
C ALA A 49 19.13 6.22 29.04
N LEU A 50 19.44 7.13 28.11
CA LEU A 50 20.26 6.89 26.91
C LEU A 50 21.76 7.20 27.14
N ARG A 51 22.21 7.31 28.40
CA ARG A 51 23.63 7.42 28.76
C ARG A 51 24.25 6.04 28.98
N GLU A 52 25.58 5.95 28.84
CA GLU A 52 26.32 4.70 29.00
C GLU A 52 26.06 4.02 30.34
N THR A 53 26.10 4.79 31.44
CA THR A 53 25.86 4.30 32.79
C THR A 53 24.44 3.76 32.98
N ALA A 54 23.43 4.48 32.50
CA ALA A 54 22.04 4.04 32.58
C ALA A 54 21.82 2.73 31.81
N ILE A 55 22.37 2.62 30.59
CA ILE A 55 22.31 1.38 29.80
C ILE A 55 23.04 0.24 30.51
N ALA A 56 24.19 0.50 31.13
CA ALA A 56 24.92 -0.50 31.89
C ALA A 56 24.08 -1.07 33.05
N PHE A 57 23.35 -0.22 33.77
CA PHE A 57 22.54 -0.61 34.92
C PHE A 57 21.22 -1.26 34.50
N GLU A 58 20.48 -0.65 33.59
CA GLU A 58 19.13 -1.08 33.23
C GLU A 58 19.15 -2.28 32.28
N VAL A 59 20.06 -2.31 31.31
CA VAL A 59 20.13 -3.38 30.29
C VAL A 59 21.09 -4.49 30.69
N PHE A 60 22.31 -4.12 31.10
CA PHE A 60 23.38 -5.08 31.41
C PHE A 60 23.46 -5.46 32.89
N ARG A 61 22.59 -4.88 33.74
CA ARG A 61 22.50 -5.19 35.18
C ARG A 61 23.85 -5.07 35.90
N ARG A 62 24.66 -4.09 35.49
CA ARG A 62 25.91 -3.75 36.18
C ARG A 62 25.60 -3.04 37.48
N ASP A 63 26.44 -3.28 38.49
CA ASP A 63 26.32 -2.65 39.81
C ASP A 63 26.80 -1.19 39.74
N PRO A 64 25.94 -0.21 40.09
CA PRO A 64 26.32 1.20 40.17
C PRO A 64 27.49 1.51 41.10
N ALA A 65 27.74 0.68 42.12
CA ALA A 65 28.82 0.88 43.07
C ALA A 65 30.20 0.53 42.48
N THR A 66 30.26 -0.31 41.44
CA THR A 66 31.53 -0.86 40.92
C THR A 66 31.75 -0.59 39.43
N TYR A 67 30.73 -0.13 38.70
CA TYR A 67 30.83 0.06 37.26
C TYR A 67 31.56 1.36 36.90
N ASP A 68 32.66 1.22 36.17
CA ASP A 68 33.38 2.34 35.55
C ASP A 68 33.35 2.18 34.01
N PRO A 69 32.71 3.10 33.27
CA PRO A 69 32.71 3.12 31.80
C PRO A 69 34.11 3.09 31.17
N GLN A 70 35.13 3.65 31.83
CA GLN A 70 36.50 3.65 31.31
C GLN A 70 37.14 2.27 31.34
N VAL A 71 36.74 1.43 32.30
CA VAL A 71 37.30 0.09 32.53
C VAL A 71 36.45 -1.01 31.91
N ASP A 72 35.12 -0.91 31.98
CA ASP A 72 34.17 -1.90 31.43
C ASP A 72 33.47 -1.37 30.17
N PRO A 73 33.94 -1.75 28.96
CA PRO A 73 33.39 -1.27 27.70
C PRO A 73 32.14 -2.05 27.25
N ILE A 74 31.47 -2.82 28.13
CA ILE A 74 30.34 -3.69 27.76
C ILE A 74 29.28 -2.97 26.91
N VAL A 75 28.92 -1.74 27.27
CA VAL A 75 27.93 -0.95 26.54
C VAL A 75 28.47 -0.58 25.16
N ARG A 76 29.67 0.00 25.08
CA ARG A 76 30.32 0.40 23.82
C ARG A 76 30.50 -0.77 22.86
N VAL A 77 30.91 -1.93 23.35
CA VAL A 77 31.07 -3.15 22.56
C VAL A 77 29.73 -3.66 22.02
N ASN A 78 28.70 -3.73 22.86
CA ASN A 78 27.39 -4.22 22.41
C ASN A 78 26.68 -3.24 21.46
N ILE A 79 26.82 -1.92 21.68
CA ILE A 79 26.36 -0.89 20.75
C ILE A 79 27.08 -1.01 19.39
N GLY A 80 28.40 -1.25 19.41
CA GLY A 80 29.18 -1.50 18.20
C GLY A 80 28.65 -2.70 17.41
N ARG A 81 28.44 -3.84 18.08
CA ARG A 81 27.89 -5.07 17.47
C ARG A 81 26.46 -4.89 16.97
N LEU A 82 25.62 -4.16 17.72
CA LEU A 82 24.26 -3.86 17.31
C LEU A 82 24.25 -3.02 16.03
N ARG A 83 25.06 -1.96 15.99
CA ARG A 83 25.22 -1.11 14.80
C ARG A 83 25.65 -1.93 13.58
N GLU A 84 26.70 -2.73 13.70
CA GLU A 84 27.21 -3.56 12.61
C GLU A 84 26.13 -4.51 12.05
N ARG A 85 25.34 -5.12 12.92
CA ARG A 85 24.25 -6.02 12.52
C ARG A 85 23.09 -5.28 11.85
N LEU A 86 22.71 -4.10 12.35
CA LEU A 86 21.69 -3.28 11.71
C LEU A 86 22.15 -2.81 10.33
N ASP A 87 23.37 -2.30 10.22
CA ASP A 87 23.95 -1.87 8.95
C ASP A 87 23.99 -3.01 7.93
N ALA A 88 24.46 -4.20 8.35
CA ALA A 88 24.50 -5.38 7.49
C ALA A 88 23.10 -5.91 7.12
N HIS A 89 22.13 -5.79 8.02
CA HIS A 89 20.74 -6.18 7.75
C HIS A 89 20.13 -5.28 6.66
N TYR A 90 20.15 -3.97 6.87
CA TYR A 90 19.55 -3.02 5.94
C TYR A 90 20.28 -2.96 4.60
N ALA A 91 21.59 -3.24 4.55
CA ALA A 91 22.34 -3.30 3.29
C ALA A 91 21.90 -4.45 2.37
N ARG A 92 21.24 -5.49 2.92
CA ARG A 92 20.79 -6.68 2.17
C ARG A 92 19.34 -6.62 1.72
N LEU A 93 18.54 -5.67 2.22
CA LEU A 93 17.12 -5.58 1.91
C LEU A 93 16.90 -4.85 0.58
N ASP A 94 16.20 -5.51 -0.34
CA ASP A 94 15.68 -4.94 -1.58
C ASP A 94 14.25 -5.46 -1.81
N PRO A 95 13.21 -4.59 -1.81
CA PRO A 95 13.28 -3.13 -1.64
C PRO A 95 13.69 -2.72 -0.22
N LYS A 96 14.26 -1.52 -0.10
CA LYS A 96 14.56 -0.92 1.20
C LYS A 96 13.27 -0.70 2.02
N PRO A 97 13.32 -0.90 3.35
CA PRO A 97 12.17 -0.66 4.22
C PRO A 97 11.84 0.83 4.32
N GLN A 98 10.58 1.13 4.65
CA GLN A 98 10.07 2.50 4.82
C GLN A 98 10.77 3.25 5.96
N LEU A 99 11.19 2.54 6.99
CA LEU A 99 11.85 3.09 8.16
C LEU A 99 13.13 2.31 8.46
N LYS A 100 14.19 3.01 8.83
CA LYS A 100 15.44 2.44 9.32
C LYS A 100 15.76 2.99 10.69
N ILE A 101 16.05 2.09 11.62
CA ILE A 101 16.60 2.42 12.93
C ILE A 101 18.13 2.45 12.81
N VAL A 102 18.73 3.62 13.02
CA VAL A 102 20.17 3.86 12.84
C VAL A 102 20.80 4.25 14.17
N LEU A 103 21.96 3.67 14.49
CA LEU A 103 22.74 4.05 15.66
C LEU A 103 23.94 4.89 15.23
N SER A 104 23.83 6.21 15.38
CA SER A 104 24.93 7.13 15.07
C SER A 104 26.19 6.83 15.90
N ARG A 105 27.38 7.12 15.34
CA ARG A 105 28.64 6.98 16.10
C ARG A 105 28.69 7.99 17.24
N GLY A 106 29.18 7.55 18.40
CA GLY A 106 29.30 8.39 19.61
C GLY A 106 27.97 8.73 20.30
N ARG A 107 26.84 8.20 19.81
CA ARG A 107 25.52 8.34 20.44
C ARG A 107 24.93 6.97 20.72
N TYR A 108 24.19 6.88 21.82
CA TYR A 108 23.41 5.69 22.15
C TYR A 108 21.94 5.84 21.77
N ALA A 109 21.46 7.08 21.58
CA ALA A 109 20.13 7.36 21.06
C ALA A 109 20.00 6.86 19.62
N PRO A 110 18.99 6.04 19.30
CA PRO A 110 18.67 5.67 17.93
C PRO A 110 18.08 6.87 17.18
N ASP A 111 18.47 6.98 15.92
CA ASP A 111 17.90 7.88 14.93
C ASP A 111 16.93 7.09 14.05
N PHE A 112 15.77 7.68 13.78
CA PHE A 112 14.74 7.09 12.93
C PHE A 112 14.80 7.74 11.55
N VAL A 113 15.30 7.01 10.57
CA VAL A 113 15.48 7.51 9.21
C VAL A 113 14.41 6.89 8.33
N THR A 114 13.43 7.69 7.91
CA THR A 114 12.51 7.31 6.84
C THR A 114 13.24 7.35 5.52
N GLU A 115 13.42 6.19 4.88
CA GLU A 115 13.86 6.18 3.49
C GLU A 115 12.67 6.58 2.61
N PRO A 116 12.90 7.28 1.49
CA PRO A 116 11.87 7.54 0.50
C PRO A 116 11.47 6.22 -0.17
N HIS A 117 10.64 5.46 0.53
CA HIS A 117 9.84 4.39 -0.06
C HIS A 117 8.69 5.07 -0.81
N PRO A 118 8.30 4.58 -2.01
CA PRO A 118 7.06 5.06 -2.63
C PRO A 118 5.94 4.99 -1.59
N PRO A 119 5.19 6.07 -1.37
CA PRO A 119 4.31 6.19 -0.23
C PRO A 119 3.33 5.01 -0.19
N THR A 120 3.35 4.25 0.91
CA THR A 120 2.33 3.28 1.32
C THR A 120 1.09 3.99 1.90
N SER A 121 0.75 5.16 1.38
CA SER A 121 -0.67 5.47 1.27
C SER A 121 -1.27 4.33 0.44
N PRO A 122 -2.49 3.83 0.72
CA PRO A 122 -3.19 3.06 -0.31
C PRO A 122 -3.08 3.92 -1.57
N PRO A 123 -2.64 3.36 -2.72
CA PRO A 123 -2.55 4.14 -3.94
C PRO A 123 -3.87 4.88 -4.01
N THR A 124 -3.84 6.21 -3.97
CA THR A 124 -5.06 6.97 -4.19
C THR A 124 -5.47 6.50 -5.56
N LEU A 125 -6.48 5.64 -5.61
CA LEU A 125 -6.87 4.94 -6.82
C LEU A 125 -7.23 6.04 -7.80
N GLN A 126 -6.30 6.36 -8.69
CA GLN A 126 -6.53 7.27 -9.81
C GLN A 126 -7.15 6.39 -10.89
N ALA A 127 -8.34 5.88 -10.61
CA ALA A 127 -9.16 5.30 -11.64
C ALA A 127 -9.44 6.42 -12.64
N THR A 128 -8.73 6.36 -13.76
CA THR A 128 -8.87 7.35 -14.80
C THR A 128 -10.09 6.93 -15.60
N LEU A 129 -11.14 7.74 -15.59
CA LEU A 129 -12.31 7.51 -16.41
C LEU A 129 -11.99 7.91 -17.86
N ALA A 130 -11.14 7.14 -18.53
CA ALA A 130 -10.75 7.32 -19.92
C ALA A 130 -11.87 6.84 -20.84
N LEU A 131 -12.95 7.62 -20.94
CA LEU A 131 -14.06 7.31 -21.83
C LEU A 131 -13.76 7.75 -23.27
N PRO A 132 -14.14 6.95 -24.28
CA PRO A 132 -14.21 7.40 -25.65
C PRO A 132 -15.02 8.71 -25.78
N ALA A 133 -14.44 9.70 -26.45
CA ALA A 133 -15.12 10.94 -26.79
C ALA A 133 -15.94 10.77 -28.07
N TYR A 134 -17.26 10.97 -27.98
CA TYR A 134 -18.15 10.95 -29.13
C TYR A 134 -18.59 12.38 -29.44
N LEU A 135 -18.29 12.86 -30.65
CA LEU A 135 -18.65 14.22 -31.09
C LEU A 135 -20.14 14.36 -31.46
N THR A 136 -20.83 13.25 -31.63
CA THR A 136 -22.28 13.23 -31.85
C THR A 136 -23.00 13.08 -30.51
N ARG A 137 -24.15 13.74 -30.35
CA ARG A 137 -25.04 13.45 -29.23
C ARG A 137 -25.76 12.13 -29.48
N CYS A 138 -25.95 11.34 -28.44
CA CYS A 138 -26.88 10.23 -28.46
C CYS A 138 -28.19 10.70 -27.82
N PHE A 139 -29.32 10.23 -28.32
CA PHE A 139 -30.64 10.58 -27.79
C PHE A 139 -31.34 9.28 -27.38
N GLY A 140 -32.02 9.27 -26.22
CA GLY A 140 -32.87 8.15 -25.80
C GLY A 140 -32.14 7.00 -25.10
N LEU A 141 -30.89 7.21 -24.63
CA LEU A 141 -30.18 6.22 -23.82
C LEU A 141 -30.55 6.30 -22.32
N GLU A 142 -31.15 7.41 -21.89
CA GLU A 142 -31.53 7.70 -20.51
C GLU A 142 -32.34 6.57 -19.84
N PRO A 143 -33.41 6.01 -20.46
CA PRO A 143 -34.16 4.91 -19.84
C PRO A 143 -33.33 3.62 -19.73
N GLN A 144 -32.42 3.37 -20.66
CA GLN A 144 -31.55 2.18 -20.66
C GLN A 144 -30.46 2.31 -19.59
N VAL A 145 -29.87 3.50 -19.45
CA VAL A 145 -28.92 3.81 -18.37
C VAL A 145 -29.59 3.64 -17.01
N ALA A 146 -30.81 4.16 -16.83
CA ALA A 146 -31.57 3.98 -15.60
C ALA A 146 -31.83 2.50 -15.29
N GLN A 147 -32.26 1.72 -16.29
CA GLN A 147 -32.47 0.29 -16.15
C GLN A 147 -31.19 -0.45 -15.73
N ILE A 148 -30.03 -0.13 -16.32
CA ILE A 148 -28.77 -0.76 -15.94
C ILE A 148 -28.36 -0.38 -14.52
N ARG A 149 -28.56 0.88 -14.12
CA ARG A 149 -28.30 1.31 -12.74
C ARG A 149 -29.14 0.54 -11.73
N ASP A 150 -30.41 0.32 -12.03
CA ASP A 150 -31.29 -0.48 -11.17
C ASP A 150 -30.79 -1.93 -11.06
N LEU A 151 -30.35 -2.54 -12.16
CA LEU A 151 -29.77 -3.89 -12.13
C LEU A 151 -28.50 -3.95 -11.28
N LEU A 152 -27.65 -2.93 -11.35
CA LEU A 152 -26.41 -2.84 -10.56
C LEU A 152 -26.66 -2.73 -9.04
N THR A 153 -27.87 -2.39 -8.60
CA THR A 153 -28.20 -2.39 -7.16
C THR A 153 -28.33 -3.80 -6.57
N SER A 154 -28.66 -4.78 -7.41
CA SER A 154 -28.97 -6.16 -6.98
C SER A 154 -28.02 -7.20 -7.57
N HIS A 155 -27.21 -6.83 -8.57
CA HIS A 155 -26.32 -7.74 -9.28
C HIS A 155 -24.89 -7.19 -9.30
N ARG A 156 -23.92 -8.06 -8.97
CA ARG A 156 -22.48 -7.74 -9.06
C ARG A 156 -21.91 -7.85 -10.48
N LEU A 157 -22.64 -8.51 -11.39
CA LEU A 157 -22.29 -8.65 -12.79
C LEU A 157 -23.52 -8.36 -13.66
N VAL A 158 -23.37 -7.44 -14.61
CA VAL A 158 -24.37 -7.14 -15.63
C VAL A 158 -23.69 -7.24 -16.99
N THR A 159 -24.26 -8.03 -17.90
CA THR A 159 -23.74 -8.21 -19.26
C THR A 159 -24.65 -7.51 -20.26
N LEU A 160 -24.09 -6.62 -21.08
CA LEU A 160 -24.82 -5.96 -22.16
C LEU A 160 -24.76 -6.81 -23.43
N LEU A 161 -25.92 -7.30 -23.87
CA LEU A 161 -26.05 -8.11 -25.09
C LEU A 161 -26.76 -7.33 -26.18
N GLY A 162 -26.44 -7.61 -27.45
CA GLY A 162 -27.03 -6.94 -28.60
C GLY A 162 -26.22 -7.14 -29.88
N SER A 163 -26.83 -6.88 -31.03
CA SER A 163 -26.16 -6.98 -32.33
C SER A 163 -24.96 -6.04 -32.46
N GLY A 164 -24.05 -6.34 -33.40
CA GLY A 164 -22.97 -5.44 -33.76
C GLY A 164 -23.52 -4.07 -34.18
N GLY A 165 -22.92 -2.98 -33.68
CA GLY A 165 -23.37 -1.62 -34.00
C GLY A 165 -24.62 -1.13 -33.25
N SER A 166 -25.23 -1.93 -32.36
CA SER A 166 -26.41 -1.51 -31.58
C SER A 166 -26.13 -0.44 -30.51
N GLY A 167 -24.89 0.03 -30.39
CA GLY A 167 -24.51 1.09 -29.46
C GLY A 167 -24.19 0.62 -28.04
N LYS A 168 -23.95 -0.66 -27.77
CA LYS A 168 -23.61 -1.19 -26.42
C LYS A 168 -22.46 -0.44 -25.75
N THR A 169 -21.35 -0.25 -26.48
CA THR A 169 -20.20 0.52 -26.00
C THR A 169 -20.60 1.96 -25.67
N ARG A 170 -21.45 2.57 -26.50
CA ARG A 170 -21.93 3.94 -26.26
C ARG A 170 -22.84 4.03 -25.03
N LEU A 171 -23.70 3.04 -24.82
CA LEU A 171 -24.53 2.91 -23.63
C LEU A 171 -23.68 2.70 -22.37
N ALA A 172 -22.64 1.86 -22.44
CA ALA A 172 -21.70 1.64 -21.35
C ALA A 172 -20.92 2.92 -20.99
N VAL A 173 -20.50 3.68 -22.01
CA VAL A 173 -19.83 4.98 -21.83
C VAL A 173 -20.78 6.00 -21.20
N GLU A 174 -22.04 6.07 -21.63
CA GLU A 174 -23.03 7.00 -21.06
C GLU A 174 -23.35 6.67 -19.60
N LEU A 175 -23.49 5.37 -19.29
CA LEU A 175 -23.62 4.88 -17.93
C LEU A 175 -22.42 5.29 -17.06
N ALA A 176 -21.19 5.04 -17.54
CA ALA A 176 -19.97 5.39 -16.82
C ALA A 176 -19.90 6.88 -16.50
N ARG A 177 -20.26 7.74 -17.46
CA ARG A 177 -20.30 9.19 -17.29
C ARG A 177 -21.35 9.60 -16.27
N THR A 178 -22.57 9.12 -16.42
CA THR A 178 -23.69 9.44 -15.52
C THR A 178 -23.39 9.03 -14.08
N VAL A 179 -22.85 7.83 -13.89
CA VAL A 179 -22.47 7.33 -12.56
C VAL A 179 -21.33 8.17 -11.98
N HIS A 180 -20.28 8.47 -12.75
CA HIS A 180 -19.17 9.28 -12.28
C HIS A 180 -19.59 10.71 -11.90
N GLU A 181 -20.44 11.35 -12.71
CA GLU A 181 -20.99 12.67 -12.41
C GLU A 181 -21.87 12.65 -11.16
N THR A 182 -22.71 11.63 -11.01
CA THR A 182 -23.55 11.46 -9.81
C THR A 182 -22.68 11.29 -8.57
N THR A 183 -21.62 10.48 -8.61
CA THR A 183 -20.66 10.32 -7.50
C THR A 183 -19.99 11.64 -7.13
N ARG A 184 -19.63 12.49 -8.10
CA ARG A 184 -19.01 13.79 -7.82
C ARG A 184 -19.96 14.81 -7.19
N LEU A 185 -21.25 14.71 -7.47
CA LEU A 185 -22.29 15.64 -7.00
C LEU A 185 -22.98 15.16 -5.72
N ALA A 186 -23.01 13.83 -5.48
CA ALA A 186 -23.65 13.21 -4.34
C ALA A 186 -22.73 13.22 -3.11
N SER A 187 -22.59 14.39 -2.49
CA SER A 187 -22.26 14.46 -1.06
C SER A 187 -23.48 14.12 -0.19
N ASP A 188 -24.69 13.97 -0.78
CA ASP A 188 -25.96 13.97 -0.02
C ASP A 188 -27.14 13.20 -0.69
N SER A 189 -26.90 12.21 -1.57
CA SER A 189 -28.00 11.48 -2.27
C SER A 189 -27.95 9.96 -2.07
N ALA A 190 -29.13 9.37 -1.81
CA ALA A 190 -29.37 8.00 -1.36
C ALA A 190 -29.25 6.90 -2.45
N VAL A 191 -28.60 7.18 -3.59
CA VAL A 191 -28.35 6.19 -4.64
C VAL A 191 -26.90 5.74 -4.53
N PRO A 192 -26.54 4.44 -4.68
CA PRO A 192 -25.16 4.02 -4.56
C PRO A 192 -24.28 4.77 -5.57
N ALA A 193 -23.47 5.69 -5.04
CA ALA A 193 -22.38 6.31 -5.74
C ALA A 193 -21.22 5.32 -5.66
N PHE A 194 -20.83 4.73 -6.79
CA PHE A 194 -19.60 3.95 -6.81
C PHE A 194 -18.44 4.89 -6.51
N ASP A 195 -17.62 4.56 -5.51
CA ASP A 195 -16.42 5.32 -5.15
C ASP A 195 -15.43 5.38 -6.33
N VAL A 196 -15.46 4.34 -7.16
CA VAL A 196 -14.55 4.14 -8.28
C VAL A 196 -15.33 3.70 -9.51
N VAL A 197 -15.10 4.36 -10.64
CA VAL A 197 -15.65 3.94 -11.95
C VAL A 197 -14.49 3.82 -12.94
N ALA A 198 -14.36 2.66 -13.59
CA ALA A 198 -13.30 2.38 -14.54
C ALA A 198 -13.86 1.77 -15.83
N PHE A 199 -13.42 2.31 -16.97
CA PHE A 199 -13.73 1.78 -18.30
C PHE A 199 -12.47 1.17 -18.89
N VAL A 200 -12.54 -0.10 -19.27
CA VAL A 200 -11.41 -0.86 -19.80
C VAL A 200 -11.74 -1.29 -21.23
N PRO A 201 -11.19 -0.61 -22.25
CA PRO A 201 -11.37 -1.02 -23.64
C PRO A 201 -10.52 -2.26 -23.93
N LEU A 202 -11.16 -3.39 -24.25
CA LEU A 202 -10.48 -4.65 -24.56
C LEU A 202 -10.47 -4.96 -26.06
N ALA A 203 -10.88 -4.02 -26.92
CA ALA A 203 -10.93 -4.20 -28.36
C ALA A 203 -9.57 -4.55 -29.00
N ALA A 204 -8.46 -4.11 -28.39
CA ALA A 204 -7.11 -4.42 -28.83
C ALA A 204 -6.48 -5.64 -28.12
N CYS A 205 -7.16 -6.23 -27.13
CA CYS A 205 -6.64 -7.33 -26.34
C CYS A 205 -6.93 -8.66 -27.03
N THR A 206 -5.89 -9.45 -27.30
CA THR A 206 -6.01 -10.78 -27.93
C THR A 206 -5.74 -11.93 -26.95
N ASP A 207 -5.24 -11.64 -25.75
CA ASP A 207 -4.91 -12.62 -24.73
C ASP A 207 -5.08 -12.07 -23.30
N LEU A 208 -4.91 -12.95 -22.31
CA LEU A 208 -5.03 -12.62 -20.89
C LEU A 208 -3.96 -11.61 -20.41
N PRO A 209 -2.68 -11.71 -20.78
CA PRO A 209 -1.69 -10.69 -20.44
C PRO A 209 -2.10 -9.28 -20.91
N ALA A 210 -2.53 -9.13 -22.17
CA ALA A 210 -2.98 -7.84 -22.69
C ALA A 210 -4.20 -7.29 -21.93
N MET A 211 -5.15 -8.16 -21.55
CA MET A 211 -6.27 -7.77 -20.69
C MET A 211 -5.80 -7.32 -19.31
N GLN A 212 -4.85 -8.03 -18.69
CA GLN A 212 -4.31 -7.68 -17.38
C GLN A 212 -3.61 -6.31 -17.42
N ASP A 213 -2.84 -6.04 -18.48
CA ASP A 213 -2.17 -4.75 -18.68
C ASP A 213 -3.18 -3.62 -18.90
N ALA A 214 -4.25 -3.86 -19.67
CA ALA A 214 -5.33 -2.88 -19.85
C ALA A 214 -6.04 -2.54 -18.53
N VAL A 215 -6.33 -3.56 -17.70
CA VAL A 215 -6.92 -3.35 -16.37
C VAL A 215 -5.95 -2.61 -15.45
N ARG A 216 -4.67 -2.99 -15.41
CA ARG A 216 -3.64 -2.28 -14.62
C ARG A 216 -3.56 -0.81 -15.03
N GLY A 217 -3.55 -0.53 -16.33
CA GLY A 217 -3.53 0.83 -16.87
C GLY A 217 -4.74 1.66 -16.43
N ALA A 218 -5.94 1.10 -16.46
CA ALA A 218 -7.16 1.82 -16.04
C ALA A 218 -7.16 2.24 -14.57
N PHE A 219 -6.47 1.47 -13.71
CA PHE A 219 -6.34 1.72 -12.27
C PHE A 219 -4.98 2.30 -11.86
N ALA A 220 -4.10 2.63 -12.82
CA ALA A 220 -2.72 3.06 -12.59
C ALA A 220 -1.93 2.14 -11.64
N LEU A 221 -2.14 0.82 -11.75
CA LEU A 221 -1.48 -0.17 -10.90
C LEU A 221 -0.05 -0.44 -11.40
N PRO A 222 0.94 -0.59 -10.50
CA PRO A 222 2.31 -0.91 -10.89
C PRO A 222 2.40 -2.29 -11.54
N ALA A 223 3.37 -2.45 -12.45
CA ALA A 223 3.80 -3.77 -12.87
C ALA A 223 4.44 -4.48 -11.67
N SER A 224 3.89 -5.64 -11.28
CA SER A 224 4.37 -6.40 -10.12
C SER A 224 4.15 -7.89 -10.35
N SER A 225 4.96 -8.71 -9.67
CA SER A 225 4.88 -10.17 -9.68
C SER A 225 3.61 -10.72 -9.02
N ALA A 226 2.90 -9.92 -8.22
CA ALA A 226 1.60 -10.28 -7.67
C ALA A 226 0.53 -10.34 -8.78
N GLY A 227 -0.44 -11.26 -8.65
CA GLY A 227 -1.52 -11.40 -9.63
C GLY A 227 -2.35 -10.12 -9.78
N MET A 228 -2.80 -9.81 -11.00
CA MET A 228 -3.60 -8.60 -11.29
C MET A 228 -4.83 -8.49 -10.36
N VAL A 229 -5.53 -9.61 -10.12
CA VAL A 229 -6.72 -9.65 -9.26
C VAL A 229 -6.39 -9.27 -7.82
N GLU A 230 -5.30 -9.79 -7.24
CA GLU A 230 -4.93 -9.49 -5.86
C GLU A 230 -4.58 -8.01 -5.68
N GLN A 231 -3.86 -7.45 -6.66
CA GLN A 231 -3.52 -6.03 -6.65
C GLN A 231 -4.76 -5.15 -6.81
N LEU A 232 -5.68 -5.53 -7.69
CA LEU A 232 -6.93 -4.81 -7.89
C LEU A 232 -7.82 -4.91 -6.65
N ALA A 233 -7.96 -6.09 -6.05
CA ALA A 233 -8.71 -6.28 -4.80
C ALA A 233 -8.12 -5.47 -3.64
N ARG A 234 -6.79 -5.42 -3.52
CA ARG A 234 -6.11 -4.59 -2.52
C ARG A 234 -6.33 -3.10 -2.78
N ALA A 235 -6.28 -2.67 -4.04
CA ALA A 235 -6.52 -1.28 -4.41
C ALA A 235 -7.96 -0.86 -4.12
N LEU A 236 -8.95 -1.73 -4.40
CA LEU A 236 -10.37 -1.48 -4.19
C LEU A 236 -10.86 -1.81 -2.77
N ALA A 237 -9.98 -2.17 -1.84
CA ALA A 237 -10.35 -2.56 -0.50
C ALA A 237 -11.16 -1.45 0.21
N GLY A 238 -12.37 -1.80 0.68
CA GLY A 238 -13.28 -0.88 1.36
C GLY A 238 -13.99 0.14 0.46
N ARG A 239 -13.93 -0.04 -0.88
CA ARG A 239 -14.57 0.84 -1.86
C ARG A 239 -15.54 0.07 -2.75
N SER A 240 -16.65 0.72 -3.08
CA SER A 240 -17.56 0.27 -4.12
C SER A 240 -17.02 0.67 -5.49
N ALA A 241 -16.97 -0.28 -6.44
CA ALA A 241 -16.36 -0.04 -7.75
C ALA A 241 -17.24 -0.55 -8.89
N LEU A 242 -17.38 0.27 -9.93
CA LEU A 242 -17.97 -0.12 -11.21
C LEU A 242 -16.86 -0.31 -12.24
N LEU A 243 -16.64 -1.56 -12.63
CA LEU A 243 -15.69 -1.94 -13.67
C LEU A 243 -16.42 -2.32 -14.96
N ILE A 244 -16.16 -1.59 -16.04
CA ILE A 244 -16.74 -1.84 -17.36
C ILE A 244 -15.66 -2.46 -18.25
N LEU A 245 -15.87 -3.71 -18.65
CA LEU A 245 -15.01 -4.45 -19.57
C LEU A 245 -15.66 -4.43 -20.96
N ASP A 246 -15.24 -3.52 -21.83
CA ASP A 246 -15.81 -3.37 -23.16
C ASP A 246 -15.12 -4.32 -24.15
N ASN A 247 -15.90 -5.03 -24.96
CA ASN A 247 -15.42 -5.97 -25.99
C ASN A 247 -14.66 -7.20 -25.43
N LEU A 248 -15.22 -7.86 -24.40
CA LEU A 248 -14.64 -9.02 -23.71
C LEU A 248 -14.72 -10.34 -24.52
N GLU A 249 -15.62 -10.42 -25.50
CA GLU A 249 -15.98 -11.64 -26.23
C GLU A 249 -14.78 -12.40 -26.82
N PRO A 250 -13.75 -11.75 -27.43
CA PRO A 250 -12.59 -12.44 -27.97
C PRO A 250 -11.70 -13.12 -26.91
N LEU A 251 -11.81 -12.71 -25.65
CA LEU A 251 -11.00 -13.22 -24.55
C LEU A 251 -11.67 -14.38 -23.81
N LEU A 252 -12.92 -14.72 -24.16
CA LEU A 252 -13.62 -15.85 -23.60
C LEU A 252 -13.15 -17.17 -24.26
N PRO A 253 -13.01 -18.26 -23.47
CA PRO A 253 -13.38 -18.41 -22.07
C PRO A 253 -12.27 -18.02 -21.07
N ALA A 254 -11.08 -17.63 -21.54
CA ALA A 254 -9.92 -17.41 -20.70
C ALA A 254 -10.16 -16.31 -19.63
N ALA A 255 -10.94 -15.28 -19.96
CA ALA A 255 -11.31 -14.21 -19.03
C ALA A 255 -12.30 -14.61 -17.91
N ASN A 256 -12.90 -15.81 -17.95
CA ASN A 256 -13.89 -16.23 -16.95
C ASN A 256 -13.32 -16.26 -15.53
N ALA A 257 -12.15 -16.88 -15.34
CA ALA A 257 -11.51 -17.02 -14.04
C ALA A 257 -11.18 -15.66 -13.39
N PRO A 258 -10.48 -14.72 -14.07
CA PRO A 258 -10.20 -13.41 -13.48
C PRO A 258 -11.46 -12.58 -13.23
N VAL A 259 -12.45 -12.59 -14.13
CA VAL A 259 -13.71 -11.87 -13.91
C VAL A 259 -14.45 -12.41 -12.68
N ARG A 260 -14.53 -13.73 -12.54
CA ARG A 260 -15.22 -14.36 -11.40
C ARG A 260 -14.52 -14.10 -10.07
N ALA A 261 -13.21 -13.89 -10.08
CA ALA A 261 -12.45 -13.56 -8.88
C ALA A 261 -12.63 -12.10 -8.42
N LEU A 262 -13.25 -11.24 -9.24
CA LEU A 262 -13.64 -9.86 -8.88
C LEU A 262 -15.08 -9.76 -8.36
N LEU A 263 -15.85 -10.86 -8.47
CA LEU A 263 -17.22 -11.00 -7.97
C LEU A 263 -17.27 -11.57 -6.55
#